data_AF-A0AAV8VKT3-F1
#
_entry.id   AF-A0AAV8VKT3-F1
#
_cell.length_a   1.000
_cell.length_b   1.000
_cell.length_c   1.000
_cell.angle_alpha   90.00
_cell.angle_beta   90.00
_cell.angle_gamma   90.00
#
_symmetry.space_group_name_H-M   'P 1'
#
loop_
_entity.id
_entity.type
_entity.pdbx_description
1 polymer ?
#
loop_
_entity_poly.entity_id
_entity_poly.type
_entity_poly.pdbx_seq_one_letter_code
_entity_poly.pdbx_strand_id
1 'polypeptide(L)'
;MDNNISDEDYQHAQNIWNKFEIKNLSEYSDLYLKTDVLLLADWVDTNIDVLNISDESDQGYILEVDLEYPNHLHAHKDFPLCPEHRIPPNSKLSKLMTTLYNKERYVIHYRNLKQALELGLKITKTHRILQFKQSPWLKGYIDLNTKLCTI
;
A
#
# COMPACT_ATOMS: atom_id res chain seq x y z
N MET A 1 -25.78 -0.09 18.44
CA MET A 1 -25.68 -1.46 19.00
C MET A 1 -24.46 -1.44 19.91
N ASP A 2 -24.57 -2.03 21.09
CA ASP A 2 -23.89 -1.63 22.34
C ASP A 2 -22.37 -1.39 22.26
N ASN A 3 -21.95 -0.18 22.66
CA ASN A 3 -20.55 0.24 22.82
C ASN A 3 -20.12 0.15 24.30
N ASN A 4 -20.27 -1.01 24.93
CA ASN A 4 -19.66 -1.22 26.25
C ASN A 4 -18.30 -1.88 26.04
N ILE A 5 -17.23 -1.12 26.29
CA ILE A 5 -15.87 -1.65 26.44
C ILE A 5 -15.93 -2.70 27.56
N SER A 6 -15.46 -3.91 27.30
CA SER A 6 -15.47 -4.95 28.33
C SER A 6 -14.51 -4.59 29.47
N ASP A 7 -14.78 -5.07 30.69
CA ASP A 7 -13.85 -4.87 31.83
C ASP A 7 -12.45 -5.43 31.50
N GLU A 8 -12.38 -6.48 30.68
CA GLU A 8 -11.14 -7.07 30.19
C GLU A 8 -10.36 -6.12 29.26
N ASP A 9 -11.04 -5.49 28.30
CA ASP A 9 -10.42 -4.51 27.38
C ASP A 9 -9.91 -3.29 28.15
N TYR A 10 -10.67 -2.84 29.15
CA TYR A 10 -10.26 -1.72 30.00
C TYR A 10 -9.04 -2.08 30.86
N GLN A 11 -9.04 -3.26 31.49
CA GLN A 11 -7.89 -3.76 32.26
C GLN A 11 -6.64 -3.92 31.38
N HIS A 12 -6.82 -4.39 30.14
CA HIS A 12 -5.75 -4.49 29.17
C HIS A 12 -5.15 -3.11 28.83
N ALA A 13 -6.00 -2.12 28.59
CA ALA A 13 -5.57 -0.75 28.32
C ALA A 13 -4.79 -0.15 29.52
N GLN A 14 -5.25 -0.36 30.75
CA GLN A 14 -4.53 0.05 31.96
C GLN A 14 -3.16 -0.62 32.11
N ASN A 15 -3.07 -1.92 31.80
CA ASN A 15 -1.81 -2.66 31.84
C ASN A 15 -0.80 -2.11 30.83
N ILE A 16 -1.24 -1.79 29.61
CA ILE A 16 -0.39 -1.13 28.60
C ILE A 16 0.05 0.25 29.09
N TRP A 17 -0.88 1.06 29.60
CA TRP A 17 -0.61 2.41 30.09
C TRP A 17 0.50 2.43 31.14
N ASN A 18 0.42 1.52 32.11
CA ASN A 18 1.40 1.41 33.19
C ASN A 18 2.73 0.80 32.71
N LYS A 19 2.68 -0.27 31.90
CA LYS A 19 3.87 -1.00 31.46
C LYS A 19 4.77 -0.16 30.56
N PHE A 20 4.20 0.70 29.72
CA PHE A 20 4.94 1.56 28.80
C PHE A 20 5.11 3.00 29.32
N GLU A 21 4.75 3.25 30.59
CA GLU A 21 4.86 4.57 31.24
C GLU A 21 4.22 5.71 30.42
N ILE A 22 3.06 5.44 29.83
CA ILE A 22 2.36 6.35 28.92
C ILE A 22 1.89 7.58 29.70
N LYS A 23 2.14 8.78 29.14
CA LYS A 23 1.83 10.04 29.83
C LYS A 23 0.54 10.69 29.36
N ASN A 24 0.11 10.37 28.14
CA ASN A 24 -1.04 11.00 27.50
C ASN A 24 -1.64 10.09 26.42
N LEU A 25 -2.84 10.45 25.98
CA LEU A 25 -3.58 9.69 24.97
C LEU A 25 -2.88 9.67 23.60
N SER A 26 -2.08 10.68 23.27
CA SER A 26 -1.33 10.72 22.01
C SER A 26 -0.28 9.61 21.97
N GLU A 27 0.49 9.44 23.04
CA GLU A 27 1.48 8.36 23.16
C GLU A 27 0.83 6.97 23.11
N TYR A 28 -0.35 6.81 23.74
CA TYR A 28 -1.13 5.59 23.64
C TYR A 28 -1.58 5.30 22.21
N SER A 29 -2.10 6.32 21.52
CA SER A 29 -2.51 6.21 20.11
C SER A 29 -1.32 5.86 19.21
N ASP A 30 -0.16 6.48 19.42
CA ASP A 30 1.05 6.21 18.65
C ASP A 30 1.55 4.77 18.87
N LEU A 31 1.52 4.29 20.12
CA LEU A 31 1.89 2.91 20.43
C LEU A 31 0.93 1.94 19.75
N TYR A 32 -0.39 2.16 19.88
CA TYR A 32 -1.42 1.33 19.26
C TYR A 32 -1.24 1.24 17.74
N LEU A 33 -1.06 2.39 17.06
CA LEU A 33 -0.85 2.45 15.62
C LEU A 33 0.44 1.72 15.21
N LYS A 34 1.54 1.88 15.97
CA LYS A 34 2.79 1.15 15.69
C LYS A 34 2.62 -0.36 15.86
N THR A 35 1.97 -0.81 16.93
CA THR A 35 1.72 -2.23 17.16
C THR A 35 0.79 -2.83 16.10
N ASP A 36 -0.26 -2.10 15.71
CA ASP A 36 -1.20 -2.55 14.70
C ASP A 36 -0.51 -2.71 13.34
N VAL A 37 0.29 -1.73 12.91
CA VAL A 37 1.09 -1.82 11.68
C VAL A 37 2.06 -3.00 11.72
N LEU A 38 2.73 -3.24 12.85
CA LEU A 38 3.65 -4.37 13.00
C LEU A 38 2.94 -5.73 13.02
N LEU A 39 1.70 -5.80 13.48
CA LEU A 39 0.89 -7.03 13.46
C LEU A 39 0.27 -7.29 12.09
N LEU A 40 0.03 -6.25 11.31
CA LEU A 40 -0.65 -6.33 10.03
C LEU A 40 0.28 -6.38 8.82
N ALA A 41 1.59 -6.13 8.98
CA ALA A 41 2.54 -6.13 7.88
C ALA A 41 3.83 -6.89 8.22
N ASP A 42 4.31 -7.68 7.26
CA ASP A 42 5.55 -8.45 7.40
C ASP A 42 6.36 -8.47 6.10
N TRP A 43 7.68 -8.59 6.23
CA TRP A 43 8.59 -8.77 5.08
C TRP A 43 8.62 -10.24 4.70
N VAL A 44 8.36 -10.52 3.42
CA VAL A 44 8.31 -11.88 2.89
C VAL A 44 9.40 -12.13 1.84
N ASP A 45 9.64 -13.40 1.52
CA ASP A 45 10.58 -13.80 0.47
C ASP A 45 10.18 -13.17 -0.88
N THR A 46 11.17 -12.83 -1.69
CA THR A 46 10.97 -12.23 -3.02
C THR A 46 10.41 -13.19 -4.07
N ASN A 47 10.38 -14.50 -3.79
CA ASN A 47 9.90 -15.56 -4.68
C ASN A 47 8.36 -15.69 -4.69
N ILE A 48 7.64 -14.58 -4.84
CA ILE A 48 6.18 -14.58 -4.95
C ILE A 48 5.79 -14.34 -6.40
N ASP A 49 4.89 -15.18 -6.91
CA ASP A 49 4.27 -14.96 -8.20
C ASP A 49 3.09 -13.98 -8.08
N VAL A 50 3.41 -12.70 -8.21
CA VAL A 50 2.45 -11.59 -8.07
C VAL A 50 1.29 -11.68 -9.04
N LEU A 51 1.50 -12.25 -10.23
CA LEU A 51 0.47 -12.36 -11.25
C LEU A 51 -0.65 -13.32 -10.83
N ASN A 52 -0.33 -14.32 -10.01
CA ASN A 52 -1.26 -15.36 -9.59
C ASN A 52 -1.99 -15.08 -8.27
N ILE A 53 -1.69 -13.95 -7.60
CA ILE A 53 -2.38 -13.54 -6.36
C ILE A 53 -3.82 -13.14 -6.71
N SER A 54 -4.83 -13.50 -5.92
CA SER A 54 -6.19 -13.00 -6.17
C SER A 54 -6.31 -11.51 -5.86
N ASP A 55 -7.06 -10.76 -6.66
CA ASP A 55 -7.39 -9.37 -6.31
C ASP A 55 -8.28 -9.32 -5.07
N GLU A 56 -9.14 -10.32 -4.85
CA GLU A 56 -10.02 -10.41 -3.67
C GLU A 56 -9.36 -11.05 -2.44
N SER A 57 -8.04 -11.22 -2.47
CA SER A 57 -7.25 -11.72 -1.34
C SER A 57 -7.35 -10.78 -0.13
N ASP A 58 -7.44 -11.37 1.07
CA ASP A 58 -7.31 -10.65 2.35
C ASP A 58 -5.86 -10.28 2.68
N GLN A 59 -4.92 -10.73 1.84
CA GLN A 59 -3.52 -10.32 1.83
C GLN A 59 -3.24 -9.43 0.61
N GLY A 60 -2.64 -8.27 0.87
CA GLY A 60 -2.09 -7.35 -0.11
C GLY A 60 -0.57 -7.33 -0.07
N TYR A 61 0.04 -6.81 -1.13
CA TYR A 61 1.49 -6.72 -1.25
C TYR A 61 1.91 -5.36 -1.83
N ILE A 62 2.95 -4.78 -1.24
CA ILE A 62 3.70 -3.64 -1.78
C ILE A 62 5.10 -4.15 -2.12
N LEU A 63 5.52 -3.93 -3.35
CA LEU A 63 6.80 -4.42 -3.86
C LEU A 63 7.73 -3.26 -4.19
N GLU A 64 9.00 -3.43 -3.86
CA GLU A 64 10.08 -2.57 -4.33
C GLU A 64 10.80 -3.29 -5.49
N VAL A 65 10.61 -2.81 -6.72
CA VAL A 65 11.03 -3.50 -7.96
C VAL A 65 11.78 -2.58 -8.92
N ASP A 66 12.63 -3.17 -9.75
CA ASP A 66 13.14 -2.54 -10.97
C ASP A 66 12.24 -2.94 -12.14
N LEU A 67 11.81 -1.95 -12.92
CA LEU A 67 10.94 -2.13 -14.08
C LEU A 67 11.65 -1.65 -15.34
N GLU A 68 11.81 -2.54 -16.31
CA GLU A 68 12.18 -2.16 -17.67
C GLU A 68 10.95 -1.59 -18.39
N TYR A 69 11.18 -0.48 -19.09
CA TYR A 69 10.20 0.14 -19.96
C TYR A 69 10.63 -0.09 -21.42
N PRO A 70 10.13 -1.16 -22.09
CA PRO A 70 10.56 -1.47 -23.44
C PRO A 70 10.39 -0.32 -24.44
N ASN A 71 11.40 -0.09 -25.27
CA ASN A 71 11.41 1.00 -26.25
C ASN A 71 10.21 1.00 -27.21
N HIS A 72 9.64 -0.16 -27.51
CA HIS A 72 8.50 -0.27 -28.44
C HIS A 72 7.17 0.21 -27.84
N LEU A 73 7.08 0.44 -26.52
CA LEU A 73 5.88 0.94 -25.84
C LEU A 73 5.68 2.47 -26.01
N HIS A 74 6.07 3.02 -27.16
CA HIS A 74 5.82 4.42 -27.50
C HIS A 74 4.33 4.77 -27.61
N ALA A 75 3.44 3.78 -27.69
CA ALA A 75 1.99 3.97 -27.61
C ALA A 75 1.53 4.54 -26.25
N HIS A 76 2.33 4.39 -25.19
CA HIS A 76 2.02 4.90 -23.86
C HIS A 76 2.43 6.36 -23.64
N LYS A 77 2.81 7.10 -24.69
CA LYS A 77 3.21 8.51 -24.55
C LYS A 77 2.16 9.38 -23.88
N ASP A 78 0.88 9.08 -24.13
CA ASP A 78 -0.23 9.84 -23.54
C ASP A 78 -0.51 9.42 -22.09
N PHE A 79 -0.18 8.18 -21.72
CA PHE A 79 -0.38 7.63 -20.37
C PHE A 79 0.80 6.75 -19.89
N PRO A 80 1.98 7.33 -19.59
CA PRO A 80 3.10 6.55 -19.08
C PRO A 80 2.80 5.95 -17.71
N LEU A 81 3.07 4.64 -17.56
CA LEU A 81 2.90 3.91 -16.32
C LEU A 81 3.99 4.22 -15.29
N CYS A 82 3.66 3.98 -14.02
CA CYS A 82 4.59 4.09 -12.89
C CYS A 82 5.23 5.49 -12.78
N PRO A 83 4.44 6.57 -12.63
CA PRO A 83 4.98 7.91 -12.47
C PRO A 83 5.86 7.99 -11.23
N GLU A 84 6.91 8.81 -11.30
CA GLU A 84 7.94 8.90 -10.28
C GLU A 84 8.30 10.35 -10.01
N HIS A 85 8.69 10.63 -8.77
CA HIS A 85 9.22 11.94 -8.41
C HIS A 85 10.65 12.09 -8.93
N ARG A 86 10.85 13.01 -9.87
CA ARG A 86 12.17 13.36 -10.41
C ARG A 86 12.32 14.86 -10.50
N ILE A 87 13.57 15.32 -10.49
CA ILE A 87 13.90 16.71 -10.79
C ILE A 87 14.08 16.81 -12.32
N PRO A 88 13.22 17.56 -13.03
CA PRO A 88 13.38 17.75 -14.47
C PRO A 88 14.71 18.42 -14.81
N PRO A 89 15.23 18.23 -16.05
CA PRO A 89 16.31 19.05 -16.56
C PRO A 89 15.96 20.53 -16.39
N ASN A 90 16.90 21.32 -15.88
CA ASN A 90 16.75 22.77 -15.62
C ASN A 90 15.80 23.16 -14.48
N SER A 91 15.39 22.23 -13.63
CA SER A 91 14.66 22.55 -12.40
C SER A 91 15.46 22.16 -11.15
N LYS A 92 15.10 22.76 -10.00
CA LYS A 92 15.56 22.32 -8.67
C LYS A 92 14.44 21.64 -7.88
N LEU A 93 13.22 21.65 -8.41
CA LEU A 93 12.04 21.13 -7.73
C LEU A 93 11.73 19.72 -8.23
N SER A 94 11.50 18.81 -7.29
CA SER A 94 10.97 17.48 -7.59
C SER A 94 9.54 17.63 -8.09
N LYS A 95 9.23 16.98 -9.22
CA LYS A 95 7.89 16.91 -9.79
C LYS A 95 7.53 15.45 -10.00
N LEU A 96 6.25 15.13 -9.88
CA LEU A 96 5.75 13.85 -10.38
C LEU A 96 5.84 13.86 -11.90
N MET A 97 6.63 12.95 -12.47
CA MET A 97 6.85 12.87 -13.90
C MET A 97 6.41 11.52 -14.46
N THR A 98 5.71 11.59 -15.59
CA THR A 98 5.32 10.45 -16.41
C THR A 98 6.40 10.23 -17.48
N THR A 99 7.38 9.38 -17.18
CA THR A 99 8.49 9.10 -18.11
C THR A 99 8.43 7.67 -18.63
N LEU A 100 8.88 7.46 -19.87
CA LEU A 100 9.04 6.13 -20.47
C LEU A 100 10.41 5.50 -20.12
N TYR A 101 11.07 6.00 -19.08
CA TYR A 101 12.36 5.45 -18.63
C TYR A 101 12.15 4.24 -17.73
N ASN A 102 13.18 3.40 -17.65
CA ASN A 102 13.27 2.36 -16.63
C ASN A 102 13.06 2.94 -15.23
N LYS A 103 12.40 2.16 -14.39
CA LYS A 103 12.17 2.47 -12.99
C LYS A 103 13.12 1.63 -12.16
N GLU A 104 13.78 2.26 -11.20
CA GLU A 104 14.67 1.58 -10.25
C GLU A 104 14.08 1.73 -8.86
N ARG A 105 14.05 0.64 -8.10
CA ARG A 105 13.54 0.58 -6.71
C ARG A 105 12.16 1.22 -6.56
N TYR A 106 11.30 1.00 -7.55
CA TYR A 106 9.96 1.55 -7.60
C TYR A 106 9.05 0.82 -6.62
N VAL A 107 8.39 1.56 -5.74
CA VAL A 107 7.46 1.01 -4.75
C VAL A 107 6.05 1.02 -5.32
N ILE A 108 5.44 -0.15 -5.48
CA ILE A 108 4.16 -0.33 -6.17
C ILE A 108 3.27 -1.37 -5.49
N HIS A 109 1.97 -1.09 -5.45
CA HIS A 109 0.96 -2.05 -5.01
C HIS A 109 0.78 -3.18 -6.02
N TYR A 110 0.59 -4.41 -5.56
CA TYR A 110 0.57 -5.61 -6.42
C TYR A 110 -0.42 -5.53 -7.58
N ARG A 111 -1.64 -4.99 -7.36
CA ARG A 111 -2.64 -4.83 -8.45
C ARG A 111 -2.17 -3.87 -9.54
N ASN A 112 -1.51 -2.76 -9.17
CA ASN A 112 -0.96 -1.81 -10.12
C ASN A 112 0.25 -2.42 -10.85
N LEU A 113 1.04 -3.24 -10.15
CA LEU A 113 2.14 -3.97 -10.75
C LEU A 113 1.62 -4.95 -11.80
N LYS A 114 0.61 -5.78 -11.49
CA LYS A 114 -0.02 -6.67 -12.48
C LYS A 114 -0.45 -5.92 -13.72
N GLN A 115 -1.19 -4.82 -13.56
CA GLN A 115 -1.61 -3.98 -14.68
C GLN A 115 -0.41 -3.45 -15.48
N ALA A 116 0.67 -3.04 -14.81
CA ALA A 116 1.88 -2.59 -15.48
C ALA A 116 2.52 -3.70 -16.34
N LEU A 117 2.55 -4.93 -15.84
CA LEU A 117 3.09 -6.09 -16.58
C LEU A 117 2.19 -6.50 -17.73
N GLU A 118 0.86 -6.47 -17.55
CA GLU A 118 -0.12 -6.70 -18.62
C GLU A 118 0.01 -5.69 -19.76
N LEU A 119 0.33 -4.44 -19.42
CA LEU A 119 0.60 -3.38 -20.38
C LEU A 119 2.02 -3.43 -20.96
N GLY A 120 2.84 -4.40 -20.56
CA GLY A 120 4.12 -4.72 -21.22
C GLY A 120 5.38 -4.24 -20.51
N LEU A 121 5.29 -3.64 -19.32
CA LEU A 121 6.48 -3.44 -18.48
C LEU A 121 7.01 -4.79 -18.03
N LYS A 122 8.30 -4.86 -17.74
CA LYS A 122 8.95 -6.10 -17.29
C LYS A 122 9.64 -5.89 -15.97
N ILE A 123 9.41 -6.77 -15.00
CA ILE A 123 10.22 -6.80 -13.78
C ILE A 123 11.60 -7.30 -14.15
N THR A 124 12.64 -6.52 -13.86
CA THR A 124 14.04 -6.96 -14.00
C THR A 124 14.61 -7.43 -12.66
N LYS A 125 14.11 -6.88 -11.54
CA LYS A 125 14.53 -7.27 -10.20
C LYS A 125 13.45 -6.97 -9.16
N THR A 126 13.29 -7.87 -8.19
CA THR A 126 12.52 -7.62 -6.96
C THR A 126 13.49 -7.43 -5.80
N HIS A 127 13.45 -6.29 -5.13
CA HIS A 127 14.32 -6.00 -3.99
C HIS A 127 13.73 -6.48 -2.69
N ARG A 128 12.45 -6.15 -2.44
CA ARG A 128 11.73 -6.47 -1.20
C ARG A 128 10.23 -6.52 -1.43
N ILE A 129 9.53 -7.31 -0.62
CA ILE A 129 8.07 -7.44 -0.65
C ILE A 129 7.54 -7.26 0.78
N LEU A 130 6.68 -6.26 0.96
CA LEU A 130 5.90 -6.07 2.16
C LEU A 130 4.52 -6.70 1.95
N GLN A 131 4.22 -7.77 2.68
CA GLN A 131 2.88 -8.35 2.75
C GLN A 131 2.10 -7.64 3.85
N PHE A 132 0.81 -7.40 3.65
CA PHE A 132 -0.06 -6.84 4.67
C PHE A 132 -1.49 -7.35 4.57
N LYS A 133 -2.23 -7.32 5.68
CA LYS A 133 -3.65 -7.67 5.69
C LYS A 133 -4.49 -6.52 5.12
N GLN A 134 -5.39 -6.82 4.18
CA GLN A 134 -6.29 -5.85 3.55
C GLN A 134 -7.74 -6.34 3.61
N SER A 135 -8.69 -5.43 3.62
CA SER A 135 -10.12 -5.76 3.54
C SER A 135 -10.91 -4.63 2.89
N PRO A 136 -12.05 -4.93 2.25
CA PRO A 136 -12.93 -3.90 1.69
C PRO A 136 -13.80 -3.26 2.79
N TRP A 137 -13.19 -2.79 3.87
CA TRP A 137 -13.89 -2.30 5.07
C TRP A 137 -14.86 -1.13 4.77
N LEU A 138 -14.54 -0.29 3.78
CA LEU A 138 -15.38 0.83 3.37
C LEU A 138 -16.52 0.44 2.42
N LYS A 139 -16.56 -0.82 1.93
CA LYS A 139 -17.53 -1.28 0.94
C LYS A 139 -18.98 -1.07 1.38
N GLY A 140 -19.31 -1.43 2.62
CA GLY A 140 -20.68 -1.29 3.14
C GLY A 140 -21.15 0.18 3.16
N TYR A 141 -20.24 1.10 3.47
CA TYR A 141 -20.52 2.54 3.44
C TYR A 141 -20.70 3.05 2.01
N ILE A 142 -19.85 2.63 1.06
CA ILE A 142 -19.97 3.02 -0.35
C ILE A 142 -21.29 2.48 -0.93
N ASP A 143 -21.59 1.20 -0.72
CA ASP A 143 -22.81 0.56 -1.22
C ASP A 143 -24.08 1.27 -0.72
N LEU A 144 -24.07 1.73 0.53
CA LEU A 144 -25.16 2.53 1.10
C LEU A 144 -25.30 3.88 0.38
N ASN A 145 -24.20 4.62 0.22
CA ASN A 145 -24.24 5.93 -0.42
C ASN A 145 -24.59 5.85 -1.92
N THR A 146 -24.11 4.84 -2.64
CA THR A 146 -24.48 4.62 -4.04
C THR A 146 -25.99 4.38 -4.20
N LYS A 147 -26.60 3.61 -3.30
CA LYS A 147 -28.06 3.42 -3.29
C LYS A 147 -28.81 4.73 -3.03
N LEU A 148 -28.28 5.57 -2.13
CA LEU A 148 -28.88 6.87 -1.81
C LEU A 148 -28.70 7.92 -2.91
N CYS A 149 -27.67 7.81 -3.76
CA CYS A 149 -27.46 8.73 -4.89
C CYS A 149 -28.24 8.34 -6.17
N THR A 150 -28.84 7.16 -6.24
CA THR A 150 -29.59 6.69 -7.42
C THR A 150 -31.09 7.01 -7.31
N ILE A 151 -31.43 8.22 -6.86
CA ILE A 151 -32.81 8.72 -6.72
C ILE A 151 -33.15 9.63 -7.90
#